data_AF-A0A1E7XG21-F1
#
_entry.id   AF-A0A1E7XG21-F1
#
_cell.length_a   1.000
_cell.length_b   1.000
_cell.length_c   1.000
_cell.angle_alpha   90.00
_cell.angle_beta   90.00
_cell.angle_gamma   90.00
#
_symmetry.space_group_name_H-M   'P 1'
#
loop_
_entity.id
_entity.type
_entity.pdbx_description
1 polymer ?
#
loop_
_entity_poly.entity_id
_entity_poly.type
_entity_poly.pdbx_seq_one_letter_code
_entity_poly.pdbx_strand_id
1 'polypeptide(L)'
;MKNKRKKSLVRKVIYSILVIALLLFLVSTISPKNAVRATMLVHGASPVSTFRCNPVYAPKTSKSLGENLYSISNKYAYKNGYGTQISLFHMRTYWGIFHFATPTIPFLP
;
A
#
# COMPACT_ATOMS: atom_id res chain seq x y z
N MET A 1 -38.06 -23.77 -5.00
CA MET A 1 -36.72 -24.05 -5.57
C MET A 1 -35.98 -22.85 -6.17
N LYS A 2 -36.64 -21.93 -6.93
CA LYS A 2 -35.97 -20.79 -7.60
C LYS A 2 -35.17 -19.85 -6.67
N ASN A 3 -35.65 -19.58 -5.44
CA ASN A 3 -34.94 -18.74 -4.47
C ASN A 3 -33.63 -19.32 -3.93
N LYS A 4 -33.52 -20.65 -3.80
CA LYS A 4 -32.27 -21.31 -3.35
C LYS A 4 -31.17 -21.23 -4.42
N ARG A 5 -31.53 -21.38 -5.71
CA ARG A 5 -30.60 -21.20 -6.84
C ARG A 5 -30.10 -19.76 -6.97
N LYS A 6 -30.99 -18.75 -6.85
CA LYS A 6 -30.57 -17.33 -6.85
C LYS A 6 -29.61 -17.00 -5.71
N LYS A 7 -29.89 -17.45 -4.48
CA LYS A 7 -28.98 -17.26 -3.32
C LYS A 7 -27.61 -17.93 -3.52
N SER A 8 -27.57 -19.13 -4.11
CA SER A 8 -26.32 -19.82 -4.48
C SER A 8 -25.51 -19.04 -5.50
N LEU A 9 -26.17 -18.45 -6.51
CA LEU A 9 -25.51 -17.73 -7.59
C LEU A 9 -24.90 -16.41 -7.10
N VAL A 10 -25.65 -15.67 -6.26
CA VAL A 10 -25.15 -14.45 -5.60
C VAL A 10 -23.93 -14.73 -4.72
N ARG A 11 -23.96 -15.81 -3.92
CA ARG A 11 -22.79 -16.21 -3.12
C ARG A 11 -21.56 -16.48 -3.99
N LYS A 12 -21.71 -17.21 -5.10
CA LYS A 12 -20.59 -17.48 -6.02
C LYS A 12 -20.00 -16.20 -6.62
N VAL A 13 -20.84 -15.24 -7.00
CA VAL A 13 -20.38 -13.94 -7.51
C VAL A 13 -19.60 -13.17 -6.44
N ILE A 14 -20.10 -13.13 -5.20
CA ILE A 14 -19.40 -12.47 -4.09
C ILE A 14 -18.04 -13.11 -3.83
N TYR A 15 -17.98 -14.46 -3.76
CA TYR A 15 -16.70 -15.16 -3.58
C TYR A 15 -15.73 -14.87 -4.73
N SER A 16 -16.21 -14.84 -5.97
CA SER A 16 -15.39 -14.49 -7.13
C SER A 16 -14.80 -13.07 -7.00
N ILE A 17 -15.62 -12.08 -6.62
CA ILE A 17 -15.17 -10.70 -6.41
C ILE A 17 -14.11 -10.64 -5.31
N LEU A 18 -14.31 -11.34 -4.19
CA LEU A 18 -13.34 -11.37 -3.09
C LEU A 18 -12.00 -11.99 -3.50
N VAL A 19 -12.03 -13.09 -4.27
CA VAL A 19 -10.81 -13.73 -4.79
C VAL A 19 -10.07 -12.80 -5.75
N ILE A 20 -10.79 -12.12 -6.65
CA ILE A 20 -10.19 -11.15 -7.58
C ILE A 20 -9.57 -9.98 -6.80
N ALA A 21 -10.26 -9.43 -5.81
CA ALA A 21 -9.75 -8.35 -4.97
C ALA A 21 -8.47 -8.76 -4.22
N LEU A 22 -8.44 -9.98 -3.67
CA LEU A 22 -7.26 -10.52 -3.00
C LEU A 22 -6.08 -10.68 -3.98
N LEU A 23 -6.32 -11.18 -5.18
CA LEU A 23 -5.28 -11.33 -6.21
C LEU A 23 -4.74 -9.96 -6.65
N LEU A 24 -5.60 -8.98 -6.88
CA LEU A 24 -5.18 -7.61 -7.22
C LEU A 24 -4.33 -7.00 -6.10
N PHE A 25 -4.72 -7.22 -4.84
CA PHE A 25 -3.94 -6.78 -3.69
C PHE A 25 -2.56 -7.44 -3.66
N LEU A 26 -2.48 -8.77 -3.82
CA LEU A 26 -1.21 -9.49 -3.87
C LEU A 26 -0.31 -9.00 -5.01
N VAL A 27 -0.85 -8.82 -6.22
CA VAL A 27 -0.09 -8.28 -7.37
C VAL A 27 0.43 -6.87 -7.08
N SER A 28 -0.34 -6.04 -6.36
CA SER A 28 0.11 -4.70 -5.99
C SER A 28 1.31 -4.72 -5.03
N THR A 29 1.46 -5.78 -4.23
CA THR A 29 2.59 -5.93 -3.30
C THR A 29 3.86 -6.47 -3.96
N ILE A 30 3.82 -6.97 -5.21
CA ILE A 30 5.01 -7.50 -5.90
C ILE A 30 6.04 -6.42 -6.23
N SER A 31 5.60 -5.17 -6.43
CA SER A 31 6.50 -4.04 -6.65
C SER A 31 6.57 -3.18 -5.41
N PRO A 32 7.78 -2.89 -4.87
CA PRO A 32 7.95 -2.00 -3.72
C PRO A 32 7.28 -0.64 -3.92
N LYS A 33 7.29 -0.12 -5.15
CA LYS A 33 6.64 1.15 -5.50
C LYS A 33 5.12 1.06 -5.40
N ASN A 34 4.55 -0.04 -5.88
CA ASN A 34 3.11 -0.26 -5.81
C ASN A 34 2.67 -0.53 -4.37
N ALA A 35 3.48 -1.20 -3.56
CA ALA A 35 3.24 -1.34 -2.13
C ALA A 35 3.15 0.02 -1.43
N VAL A 36 4.10 0.94 -1.70
CA VAL A 36 4.03 2.31 -1.15
C VAL A 36 2.77 3.04 -1.62
N ARG A 37 2.41 2.95 -2.91
CA ARG A 37 1.17 3.57 -3.43
C ARG A 37 -0.08 2.97 -2.80
N ALA A 38 -0.15 1.66 -2.62
CA ALA A 38 -1.26 1.02 -1.93
C ALA A 38 -1.39 1.54 -0.50
N THR A 39 -0.28 1.64 0.23
CA THR A 39 -0.24 2.22 1.58
C THR A 39 -0.67 3.69 1.58
N MET A 40 -0.22 4.50 0.63
CA MET A 40 -0.67 5.90 0.48
C MET A 40 -2.19 5.99 0.37
N LEU A 41 -2.82 5.18 -0.51
CA LEU A 41 -4.27 5.14 -0.67
C LEU A 41 -4.98 4.75 0.63
N VAL A 42 -4.52 3.68 1.28
CA VAL A 42 -5.13 3.17 2.52
C VAL A 42 -5.04 4.19 3.66
N HIS A 43 -3.96 4.97 3.72
CA HIS A 43 -3.73 5.94 4.78
C HIS A 43 -4.27 7.35 4.49
N GLY A 44 -5.07 7.51 3.43
CA GLY A 44 -5.82 8.75 3.17
C GLY A 44 -5.13 9.74 2.22
N ALA A 45 -4.10 9.33 1.49
CA ALA A 45 -3.57 10.16 0.40
C ALA A 45 -4.61 10.28 -0.73
N SER A 46 -4.60 11.43 -1.43
CA SER A 46 -5.43 11.60 -2.62
C SER A 46 -5.13 10.50 -3.66
N PRO A 47 -6.14 9.91 -4.30
CA PRO A 47 -5.91 8.94 -5.37
C PRO A 47 -5.01 9.48 -6.47
N VAL A 48 -5.23 10.74 -6.87
CA VAL A 48 -4.46 11.39 -7.95
C VAL A 48 -2.99 11.55 -7.57
N SER A 49 -2.69 11.98 -6.34
CA SER A 49 -1.30 12.10 -5.88
C SER A 49 -0.63 10.74 -5.82
N THR A 50 -1.36 9.72 -5.40
CA THR A 50 -0.85 8.36 -5.24
C THR A 50 -0.46 7.71 -6.57
N PHE A 51 -1.32 7.78 -7.58
CA PHE A 51 -1.00 7.21 -8.91
C PHE A 51 0.13 7.96 -9.61
N ARG A 52 0.26 9.28 -9.38
CA ARG A 52 1.35 10.09 -9.94
C ARG A 52 2.65 10.00 -9.13
N CYS A 53 2.59 9.51 -7.90
CA CYS A 53 3.76 9.36 -7.05
C CYS A 53 4.70 8.28 -7.61
N ASN A 54 6.00 8.56 -7.61
CA ASN A 54 7.04 7.58 -7.93
C ASN A 54 7.92 7.41 -6.68
N PRO A 55 7.62 6.44 -5.81
CA PRO A 55 8.44 6.14 -4.64
C PRO A 55 9.86 5.75 -5.04
N VAL A 56 10.84 6.24 -4.27
CA VAL A 56 12.26 5.99 -4.53
C VAL A 56 12.90 5.44 -3.27
N TYR A 57 13.73 4.41 -3.43
CA TYR A 57 14.55 3.90 -2.33
C TYR A 57 15.44 5.01 -1.76
N ALA A 58 15.50 5.14 -0.45
CA ALA A 58 16.24 6.19 0.26
C ALA A 58 17.54 5.59 0.85
N PRO A 59 18.62 5.41 0.07
CA PRO A 59 19.79 4.63 0.48
C PRO A 59 20.52 5.21 1.69
N LYS A 60 20.63 6.54 1.77
CA LYS A 60 21.32 7.22 2.88
C LYS A 60 20.58 6.99 4.20
N THR A 61 19.28 7.27 4.23
CA THR A 61 18.43 7.09 5.41
C THR A 61 18.31 5.61 5.79
N SER A 62 18.18 4.74 4.79
CA SER A 62 18.13 3.29 4.98
C SER A 62 19.40 2.78 5.67
N LYS A 63 20.57 3.18 5.17
CA LYS A 63 21.86 2.81 5.76
C LYS A 63 22.04 3.37 7.17
N SER A 64 21.58 4.60 7.40
CA SER A 64 21.70 5.25 8.71
C SER A 64 20.82 4.61 9.78
N LEU A 65 19.64 4.13 9.41
CA LEU A 65 18.68 3.54 10.34
C LEU A 65 18.74 2.00 10.36
N GLY A 66 19.51 1.37 9.47
CA GLY A 66 19.55 -0.08 9.32
C GLY A 66 18.23 -0.66 8.78
N GLU A 67 17.42 0.18 8.12
CA GLU A 67 16.07 -0.15 7.68
C GLU A 67 15.95 -0.02 6.15
N ASN A 68 15.01 -0.74 5.53
CA ASN A 68 14.74 -0.60 4.10
C ASN A 68 13.69 0.50 3.89
N LEU A 69 14.12 1.71 3.53
CA LEU A 69 13.25 2.87 3.46
C LEU A 69 13.00 3.32 2.02
N TYR A 70 11.75 3.62 1.73
CA TYR A 70 11.32 4.30 0.52
C TYR A 70 10.79 5.67 0.88
N SER A 71 11.14 6.66 0.06
CA SER A 71 10.67 8.03 0.19
C SER A 71 9.76 8.38 -0.97
N ILE A 72 8.85 9.30 -0.72
CA ILE A 72 8.07 9.98 -1.74
C ILE A 72 8.48 11.44 -1.81
N SER A 73 8.34 12.07 -2.98
CA SER A 73 8.59 13.49 -3.12
C SER A 73 7.66 14.29 -2.20
N ASN A 74 8.16 15.37 -1.59
CA ASN A 74 7.38 16.24 -0.70
C ASN A 74 6.07 16.75 -1.32
N LYS A 75 6.00 16.90 -2.65
CA LYS A 75 4.77 17.28 -3.36
C LYS A 75 3.63 16.27 -3.25
N TYR A 76 3.94 15.04 -2.88
CA TYR A 76 2.98 13.95 -2.65
C TYR A 76 2.89 13.55 -1.18
N ALA A 77 3.63 14.21 -0.29
CA ALA A 77 3.49 14.01 1.14
C ALA A 77 2.05 14.36 1.56
N TYR A 78 1.50 13.57 2.48
CA TYR A 78 0.13 13.73 2.94
C TYR A 78 0.09 13.62 4.45
N LYS A 79 -0.96 14.16 5.04
CA LYS A 79 -1.23 13.97 6.48
C LYS A 79 -2.06 12.70 6.64
N ASN A 80 -1.64 11.82 7.55
CA ASN A 80 -2.47 10.69 7.94
C ASN A 80 -3.68 11.17 8.77
N GLY A 81 -4.56 10.24 9.17
CA GLY A 81 -5.73 10.57 10.00
C GLY A 81 -5.42 11.23 11.36
N TYR A 82 -4.15 11.23 11.79
CA TYR A 82 -3.67 11.87 13.02
C TYR A 82 -2.95 13.21 12.78
N GLY A 83 -2.95 13.71 11.53
CA GLY A 83 -2.32 14.99 11.18
C GLY A 83 -0.80 14.93 10.94
N THR A 84 -0.17 13.77 11.10
CA THR A 84 1.27 13.57 10.88
C THR A 84 1.58 13.57 9.39
N GLN A 85 2.56 14.36 8.98
CA GLN A 85 3.05 14.37 7.59
C GLN A 85 3.86 13.11 7.30
N ILE A 86 3.43 12.35 6.30
CA ILE A 86 4.06 11.11 5.86
C ILE A 86 4.76 11.35 4.52
N SER A 87 6.06 11.04 4.49
CA SER A 87 6.89 11.08 3.28
C SER A 87 7.89 9.92 3.17
N LEU A 88 8.00 9.10 4.21
CA LEU A 88 8.90 7.95 4.31
C LEU A 88 8.09 6.70 4.66
N PHE A 89 8.55 5.57 4.15
CA PHE A 89 7.91 4.28 4.28
C PHE A 89 8.93 3.20 4.56
N HIS A 90 8.70 2.46 5.63
CA HIS A 90 9.47 1.27 5.93
C HIS A 90 8.96 0.10 5.09
N MET A 91 9.89 -0.57 4.40
CA MET A 91 9.60 -1.64 3.48
C MET A 91 9.95 -3.00 4.09
N ARG A 92 8.95 -3.85 4.28
CA ARG A 92 9.13 -5.25 4.68
C ARG A 92 8.88 -6.15 3.49
N THR A 93 9.76 -7.11 3.27
CA THR A 93 9.60 -8.09 2.20
C THR A 93 9.37 -9.46 2.82
N TYR A 94 8.24 -10.09 2.48
CA TYR A 94 7.89 -11.44 2.90
C TYR A 94 8.02 -12.39 1.71
N TRP A 95 8.55 -13.58 1.98
CA TRP A 95 8.75 -14.64 0.99
C TRP A 95 9.54 -14.21 -0.26
N GLY A 96 10.37 -13.17 -0.13
CA GLY A 96 11.22 -12.64 -1.20
C GLY A 96 10.50 -11.86 -2.30
N ILE A 97 9.16 -11.88 -2.37
CA ILE A 97 8.39 -11.28 -3.47
C ILE A 97 7.31 -10.30 -3.02
N PHE A 98 6.80 -10.41 -1.80
CA PHE A 98 5.69 -9.58 -1.33
C PHE A 98 6.20 -8.44 -0.46
N HIS A 99 6.04 -7.22 -0.96
CA HIS A 99 6.49 -6.01 -0.31
C HIS A 99 5.34 -5.31 0.40
N PHE A 100 5.56 -4.95 1.67
CA PHE A 100 4.61 -4.23 2.51
C PHE A 100 5.27 -2.95 2.99
N ALA A 101 4.69 -1.83 2.59
CA ALA A 101 5.13 -0.51 3.02
C ALA A 101 4.31 -0.05 4.24
N THR A 102 4.99 0.39 5.30
CA THR A 102 4.35 1.02 6.46
C THR A 102 4.82 2.46 6.57
N PRO A 103 3.91 3.43 6.77
CA PRO A 103 4.32 4.82 6.90
C PRO A 103 5.21 4.97 8.14
N THR A 104 6.37 5.58 7.96
CA THR A 104 7.22 5.95 9.09
C THR A 104 6.87 7.38 9.50
N ILE A 105 6.70 7.56 10.80
CA ILE A 105 6.65 8.89 11.39
C ILE A 105 8.06 9.47 11.19
N PRO A 106 8.23 10.70 10.67
CA PRO A 106 9.52 11.35 10.76
C PRO A 106 9.88 11.41 12.26
N PHE A 107 10.90 10.67 12.67
CA PHE A 107 11.49 10.85 13.98
C PHE A 107 11.84 12.33 14.08
N LEU A 108 11.15 13.06 14.98
CA LEU A 108 11.67 14.35 15.40
C LEU A 108 13.08 14.08 15.95
N PRO A 109 14.10 14.84 15.52
CA PRO A 109 15.40 14.80 16.19
C PRO A 109 15.25 15.09 17.69
#